data_AF-A0A534Q4F2-F1
#
_entry.id   AF-A0A534Q4F2-F1
#
_cell.length_a   1.000
_cell.length_b   1.000
_cell.length_c   1.000
_cell.angle_alpha   90.00
_cell.angle_beta   90.00
_cell.angle_gamma   90.00
#
_symmetry.space_group_name_H-M   'P 1'
#
loop_
_entity.id
_entity.type
_entity.pdbx_description
1 polymer ?
#
loop_
_entity_poly.entity_id
_entity_poly.type
_entity_poly.pdbx_seq_one_letter_code
_entity_poly.pdbx_strand_id
1 'polypeptide(L)'
;MSNLATSVDEYLRVRRALGFKLERETRLLPAFVAFLHRHGGVSITTDLALRWAMEPADASPRWWAMRLGMVRGFARYLGARDPRTEIPPR
;
A
#
# COMPACT_ATOMS: atom_id res chain seq x y z
N MET A 1 -12.83 -9.85 -10.05
CA MET A 1 -11.53 -9.33 -9.57
C MET A 1 -11.73 -7.87 -9.24
N SER A 2 -11.64 -7.49 -7.96
CA SER A 2 -11.77 -6.08 -7.57
C SER A 2 -10.54 -5.32 -8.01
N ASN A 3 -10.73 -4.15 -8.63
CA ASN A 3 -9.64 -3.26 -9.02
C ASN A 3 -8.90 -2.79 -7.74
N LEU A 4 -7.56 -2.82 -7.75
CA LEU A 4 -6.72 -2.37 -6.63
C LEU A 4 -7.08 -0.96 -6.16
N ALA A 5 -7.47 -0.08 -7.09
CA ALA A 5 -7.93 1.27 -6.76
C ALA A 5 -9.20 1.25 -5.88
N THR A 6 -10.20 0.44 -6.25
CA THR A 6 -11.43 0.27 -5.46
C THR A 6 -11.12 -0.31 -4.08
N SER A 7 -10.18 -1.26 -3.99
CA SER A 7 -9.77 -1.83 -2.71
C SER A 7 -9.07 -0.81 -1.79
N VAL A 8 -8.34 0.17 -2.34
CA VAL A 8 -7.79 1.27 -1.54
C VAL A 8 -8.90 2.10 -0.92
N ASP A 9 -9.93 2.46 -1.69
CA ASP A 9 -11.05 3.25 -1.18
C ASP A 9 -11.82 2.51 -0.07
N GLU A 10 -12.08 1.21 -0.26
CA GLU A 10 -12.70 0.36 0.75
C GLU A 10 -11.85 0.27 2.02
N TYR A 11 -10.54 0.04 1.87
CA TYR A 11 -9.61 -0.02 3.00
C TYR A 11 -9.58 1.31 3.77
N LEU A 12 -9.48 2.44 3.08
CA LEU A 12 -9.50 3.77 3.69
C LEU A 12 -10.82 4.04 4.41
N ARG A 13 -11.97 3.62 3.83
CA ARG A 13 -13.27 3.72 4.49
C ARG A 13 -13.32 2.93 5.79
N VAL A 14 -12.86 1.67 5.78
CA VAL A 14 -12.79 0.82 6.98
C VAL A 14 -11.91 1.47 8.05
N ARG A 15 -10.72 1.95 7.67
CA ARG A 15 -9.80 2.61 8.60
C ARG A 15 -10.37 3.91 9.17
N ARG A 16 -11.10 4.71 8.37
CA ARG A 16 -11.78 5.92 8.90
C ARG A 16 -12.87 5.57 9.91
N ALA A 17 -13.65 4.53 9.66
CA ALA A 17 -14.69 4.07 10.58
C ALA A 17 -14.10 3.63 11.95
N LEU A 18 -12.85 3.18 11.97
CA LEU A 18 -12.11 2.84 13.18
C LEU A 18 -11.42 4.05 13.85
N GLY A 19 -11.67 5.28 13.39
CA GLY A 19 -11.16 6.51 13.99
C GLY A 19 -9.77 6.94 13.53
N PHE A 20 -9.19 6.32 12.50
CA PHE A 20 -7.90 6.75 11.95
C PHE A 20 -8.06 8.02 11.08
N LYS A 21 -7.18 9.01 11.28
CA LYS A 21 -7.17 10.27 10.51
C LYS A 21 -6.73 10.10 9.05
N LEU A 22 -5.83 9.17 8.77
CA LEU A 22 -5.35 8.80 7.43
C LEU A 22 -4.87 9.97 6.54
N GLU A 23 -4.24 10.99 7.14
CA GLU A 23 -3.84 12.21 6.44
C GLU A 23 -2.90 11.95 5.26
N ARG A 24 -2.02 10.94 5.37
CA ARG A 24 -1.02 10.61 4.34
C ARG A 24 -1.44 9.43 3.49
N GLU A 25 -2.06 8.43 4.11
CA GLU A 25 -2.50 7.17 3.52
C GLU A 25 -3.48 7.41 2.37
N THR A 26 -4.33 8.43 2.49
CA THR A 26 -5.29 8.83 1.44
C THR A 26 -4.64 9.31 0.15
N ARG A 27 -3.39 9.77 0.20
CA ARG A 27 -2.61 10.19 -0.98
C ARG A 27 -1.61 9.13 -1.40
N LEU A 28 -0.94 8.52 -0.42
CA LEU A 28 0.16 7.58 -0.65
C LEU A 28 -0.32 6.22 -1.14
N LEU A 29 -1.46 5.69 -0.68
CA LEU A 29 -1.96 4.40 -1.16
C LEU A 29 -2.43 4.45 -2.62
N PRO A 30 -3.17 5.47 -3.08
CA PRO A 30 -3.44 5.63 -4.51
C PRO A 30 -2.16 5.78 -5.34
N ALA A 31 -1.17 6.54 -4.85
CA ALA A 31 0.12 6.68 -5.53
C ALA A 31 0.88 5.34 -5.63
N PHE A 32 0.83 4.51 -4.58
CA PHE A 32 1.36 3.16 -4.60
C PHE A 32 0.65 2.27 -5.61
N VAL A 33 -0.68 2.28 -5.66
CA VAL A 33 -1.43 1.50 -6.66
C VAL A 33 -1.13 1.96 -8.09
N ALA A 34 -1.03 3.27 -8.32
CA ALA A 34 -0.61 3.81 -9.61
C ALA A 34 0.82 3.35 -9.98
N PHE A 35 1.73 3.29 -9.01
CA PHE A 35 3.07 2.72 -9.20
C PHE A 35 3.00 1.24 -9.59
N LEU A 36 2.22 0.42 -8.87
CA LEU A 36 2.05 -1.00 -9.22
C LEU A 36 1.59 -1.17 -10.67
N HIS A 37 0.55 -0.43 -11.08
CA HIS A 37 0.05 -0.50 -12.45
C HIS A 37 1.10 -0.12 -13.50
N ARG A 38 1.90 0.94 -13.25
CA ARG A 38 2.99 1.32 -14.17
C ARG A 38 4.08 0.25 -14.28
N HIS A 39 4.29 -0.54 -13.23
CA HIS A 39 5.24 -1.65 -13.21
C HIS A 39 4.62 -3.01 -13.59
N GLY A 40 3.39 -3.03 -14.10
CA GLY A 40 2.70 -4.26 -14.52
C GLY A 40 2.27 -5.17 -13.35
N GLY A 41 2.31 -4.66 -12.11
CA GLY A 41 1.90 -5.37 -10.92
C GLY A 41 0.37 -5.49 -10.84
N VAL A 42 -0.12 -6.73 -10.84
CA VAL A 42 -1.56 -7.05 -10.66
C VAL A 42 -1.91 -7.31 -9.19
N SER A 43 -0.89 -7.56 -8.35
CA SER A 43 -1.01 -7.79 -6.91
C SER A 43 0.17 -7.12 -6.19
N ILE A 44 0.06 -6.97 -4.87
CA ILE A 44 1.15 -6.42 -4.07
C ILE A 44 2.21 -7.51 -3.89
N THR A 45 3.45 -7.20 -4.26
CA THR A 45 4.63 -8.03 -3.96
C THR A 45 5.58 -7.28 -3.04
N THR A 46 6.43 -8.02 -2.34
CA THR A 46 7.46 -7.45 -1.46
C THR A 46 8.43 -6.57 -2.23
N ASP A 47 8.88 -7.02 -3.40
CA ASP A 47 9.79 -6.26 -4.28
C ASP A 47 9.18 -4.92 -4.70
N LEU A 48 7.94 -4.91 -5.20
CA LEU A 48 7.29 -3.67 -5.64
C LEU A 48 7.02 -2.71 -4.46
N ALA A 49 6.67 -3.25 -3.29
CA ALA A 49 6.51 -2.45 -2.09
C ALA A 49 7.82 -1.79 -1.64
N LEU A 50 8.94 -2.51 -1.68
CA LEU A 50 10.26 -1.98 -1.36
C LEU A 50 10.70 -0.90 -2.35
N ARG A 51 10.59 -1.17 -3.65
CA ARG A 51 10.94 -0.20 -4.70
C ARG A 51 10.15 1.08 -4.56
N TRP A 52 8.83 0.99 -4.35
CA TRP A 52 8.01 2.19 -4.15
C TRP A 52 8.34 2.92 -2.86
N ALA A 53 8.64 2.22 -1.77
CA ALA A 53 8.99 2.87 -0.52
C ALA A 53 10.31 3.65 -0.61
N MET A 54 11.29 3.11 -1.35
CA MET A 54 12.63 3.65 -1.54
C MET A 54 12.76 4.60 -2.75
N GLU A 55 11.73 4.73 -3.59
CA GLU A 55 11.69 5.65 -4.73
C GLU A 55 12.19 7.08 -4.42
N PRO A 56 11.82 7.73 -3.29
CA PRO A 56 12.51 8.93 -2.85
C PRO A 56 13.86 8.57 -2.23
N ALA A 57 14.90 8.56 -3.08
CA ALA A 57 16.27 8.15 -2.71
C ALA A 57 16.89 9.01 -1.60
N ASP A 58 16.54 10.30 -1.53
CA ASP A 58 17.08 11.23 -0.53
C ASP A 58 16.25 11.30 0.76
N ALA A 59 15.21 10.47 0.89
CA ALA A 59 14.37 10.47 2.09
C ALA A 59 14.98 9.66 3.23
N SER A 60 14.67 10.05 4.47
CA SER A 60 15.16 9.34 5.64
C SER A 60 14.65 7.87 5.71
N PRO A 61 15.40 6.95 6.33
CA PRO A 61 14.93 5.58 6.58
C PRO A 61 13.60 5.51 7.33
N ARG A 62 13.33 6.49 8.21
CA ARG A 62 12.03 6.61 8.90
C ARG A 62 10.88 6.84 7.93
N TRP A 63 11.10 7.61 6.87
CA TRP A 63 10.10 7.84 5.82
C TRP A 63 9.81 6.57 5.01
N TRP A 64 10.86 5.84 4.63
CA TRP A 64 10.69 4.55 3.94
C TRP A 64 9.96 3.53 4.81
N ALA A 65 10.33 3.42 6.09
CA ALA A 65 9.65 2.54 7.04
C ALA A 65 8.17 2.91 7.24
N MET A 66 7.85 4.21 7.24
CA MET A 66 6.47 4.69 7.30
C MET A 66 5.69 4.28 6.04
N ARG A 67 6.26 4.49 4.84
CA ARG A 67 5.67 4.07 3.55
C ARG A 67 5.40 2.55 3.54
N LEU A 68 6.37 1.74 3.94
CA LEU A 68 6.18 0.29 4.08
C LEU A 68 5.12 -0.07 5.11
N GLY A 69 5.05 0.63 6.24
CA GLY A 69 4.01 0.43 7.25
C GLY A 69 2.60 0.59 6.69
N MET A 70 2.37 1.60 5.84
CA MET A 70 1.09 1.82 5.16
C MET A 70 0.77 0.69 4.18
N VAL A 71 1.73 0.30 3.35
CA VAL A 71 1.58 -0.80 2.39
C VAL A 71 1.29 -2.12 3.10
N ARG A 72 1.98 -2.44 4.21
CA ARG A 72 1.71 -3.65 5.01
C ARG A 72 0.28 -3.66 5.57
N GLY A 73 -0.23 -2.51 6.02
CA GLY A 73 -1.60 -2.40 6.51
C GLY A 73 -2.61 -2.72 5.41
N PHE A 74 -2.39 -2.16 4.22
CA PHE A 74 -3.23 -2.41 3.06
C PHE A 74 -3.11 -3.85 2.53
N ALA A 75 -1.88 -4.40 2.46
CA ALA A 75 -1.61 -5.77 2.04
C ALA A 75 -2.28 -6.79 2.96
N ARG A 76 -2.32 -6.56 4.28
CA ARG A 76 -3.08 -7.43 5.21
C ARG A 76 -4.58 -7.42 4.94
N TYR A 77 -5.12 -6.24 4.65
CA TYR A 77 -6.54 -6.12 4.29
C TYR A 77 -6.86 -6.87 2.99
N LEU A 78 -5.97 -6.78 2.00
CA LEU A 78 -6.09 -7.47 0.72
C LEU A 78 -5.82 -8.97 0.79
N GLY A 79 -4.86 -9.43 1.61
CA GLY A 79 -4.46 -10.84 1.69
C GLY A 79 -5.59 -11.76 2.17
N ALA A 80 -6.61 -11.22 2.84
CA ALA A 80 -7.83 -11.96 3.17
C ALA A 80 -8.70 -12.29 1.93
N ARG A 81 -8.48 -11.61 0.80
CA ARG A 81 -9.30 -11.68 -0.42
C ARG A 81 -8.51 -12.10 -1.66
N ASP A 82 -7.22 -11.78 -1.72
CA ASP A 82 -6.32 -12.11 -2.82
C ASP A 82 -5.09 -12.88 -2.30
N PRO A 83 -5.03 -14.20 -2.52
CA PRO A 83 -3.88 -15.03 -2.13
C PRO A 83 -2.55 -14.65 -2.81
N ARG A 84 -2.59 -13.88 -3.90
CA ARG A 84 -1.38 -13.40 -4.60
C ARG A 84 -0.75 -12.20 -3.89
N THR A 85 -1.45 -11.58 -2.97
CA THR A 85 -0.95 -10.43 -2.22
C THR A 85 0.06 -10.89 -1.17
N GLU A 86 1.30 -10.44 -1.34
CA GLU A 86 2.35 -10.59 -0.35
C GLU A 86 2.28 -9.45 0.67
N ILE A 87 2.55 -9.78 1.94
CA ILE A 87 2.69 -8.79 3.01
C ILE A 87 4.18 -8.53 3.21
N PRO A 88 4.70 -7.32 2.93
CA PRO A 88 6.12 -7.03 3.11
C PRO A 88 6.59 -7.33 4.55
N PRO A 89 7.77 -7.94 4.73
CA PRO A 89 8.29 -8.25 6.05
C PRO A 89 8.59 -6.97 6.86
N ARG A 90 8.78 -7.16 8.17
CA ARG A 90 9.07 -6.05 9.09
C ARG A 90 10.53 -5.67 9.10
#